data_AF-A0A1F5UET0-F1
#
_entry.id   AF-A0A1F5UET0-F1
#
_cell.length_a   1.000
_cell.length_b   1.000
_cell.length_c   1.000
_cell.angle_alpha   90.00
_cell.angle_beta   90.00
_cell.angle_gamma   90.00
#
_symmetry.space_group_name_H-M   'P 1'
#
loop_
_entity.id
_entity.type
_entity.pdbx_description
1 polymer ?
#
loop_
_entity_poly.entity_id
_entity_poly.type
_entity_poly.pdbx_seq_one_letter_code
_entity_poly.pdbx_strand_id
1 'polypeptide(L)'
;MKSGENIVHTGKDFTSIADIVINSLRIFSEFKAEYVSFRKVKKLDFARIDRMEKELFDLKDATHALFRAETAVKKEIKETDLYDLIISSIFHEMLHLKEYIYILDKYEPSFDLIEKKLEDKELEDFKKDFLRHSREMVGEAKLGLPLKIQGINEIVEDAIKHLGQIIRSNSFDSHMLRSIFVSKELVESIFGENGLEKLYDTIYEGGWVEGYFLVAESFAKSGFYEEAITLLRKVIARTDYLDKGHKQYKLHRDYIDRAKKDLSGLEAKLAS
;
A
#
# COMPACT_ATOMS: atom_id res chain seq x y z
N MET A 1 7.18 -4.13 -42.94
CA MET A 1 5.90 -4.19 -42.20
C MET A 1 6.22 -4.22 -40.73
N LYS A 2 5.94 -3.13 -40.02
CA LYS A 2 6.15 -3.03 -38.57
C LYS A 2 4.96 -3.68 -37.87
N SER A 3 5.22 -4.74 -37.10
CA SER A 3 4.28 -5.32 -36.15
C SER A 3 4.10 -4.34 -35.00
N GLY A 4 2.98 -3.63 -34.99
CA GLY A 4 2.52 -2.88 -33.83
C GLY A 4 2.05 -3.90 -32.79
N GLU A 5 2.88 -4.13 -31.77
CA GLU A 5 2.43 -4.74 -30.54
C GLU A 5 1.41 -3.78 -29.91
N ASN A 6 0.16 -4.23 -29.85
CA ASN A 6 -0.85 -3.60 -29.01
C ASN A 6 -0.39 -3.77 -27.57
N ILE A 7 0.26 -2.74 -27.04
CA ILE A 7 0.41 -2.54 -25.61
C ILE A 7 -1.01 -2.28 -25.09
N VAL A 8 -1.65 -3.32 -24.58
CA VAL A 8 -2.85 -3.17 -23.75
C VAL A 8 -2.37 -2.47 -22.49
N HIS A 9 -2.54 -1.15 -22.42
CA HIS A 9 -2.57 -0.46 -21.15
C HIS A 9 -3.70 -1.10 -20.33
N THR A 10 -3.36 -1.96 -19.39
CA THR A 10 -4.27 -2.31 -18.30
C THR A 10 -4.37 -1.07 -17.41
N GLY A 11 -5.14 -0.08 -17.87
CA GLY A 11 -5.56 1.02 -17.01
C GLY A 11 -6.30 0.40 -15.84
N LYS A 12 -5.65 0.31 -14.68
CA LYS A 12 -6.39 0.18 -13.44
C LYS A 12 -7.14 1.49 -13.31
N ASP A 13 -8.45 1.46 -13.52
CA ASP A 13 -9.28 2.65 -13.34
C ASP A 13 -9.31 2.98 -11.85
N PHE A 14 -8.40 3.86 -11.41
CA PHE A 14 -8.48 4.47 -10.09
C PHE A 14 -9.61 5.48 -10.12
N THR A 15 -10.82 5.04 -9.79
CA THR A 15 -12.02 5.87 -9.85
C THR A 15 -12.39 6.51 -8.52
N SER A 16 -11.80 6.02 -7.42
CA SER A 16 -12.19 6.40 -6.07
C SER A 16 -11.04 6.44 -5.08
N ILE A 17 -11.28 7.08 -3.93
CA ILE A 17 -10.37 7.04 -2.77
C ILE A 17 -10.18 5.60 -2.27
N ALA A 18 -11.22 4.77 -2.34
CA ALA A 18 -11.10 3.35 -1.99
C ALA A 18 -10.07 2.64 -2.88
N ASP A 19 -10.04 2.91 -4.19
CA ASP A 19 -9.08 2.31 -5.11
C ASP A 19 -7.64 2.73 -4.79
N ILE A 20 -7.43 4.01 -4.46
CA ILE A 20 -6.13 4.50 -3.96
C ILE A 20 -5.74 3.73 -2.70
N VAL A 21 -6.64 3.65 -1.71
CA VAL A 21 -6.35 2.99 -0.43
C VAL A 21 -5.93 1.53 -0.63
N ILE A 22 -6.71 0.75 -1.38
CA ILE A 22 -6.43 -0.67 -1.56
C ILE A 22 -5.15 -0.91 -2.35
N ASN A 23 -4.90 -0.13 -3.41
CA ASN A 23 -3.67 -0.27 -4.18
C ASN A 23 -2.44 0.16 -3.37
N SER A 24 -2.54 1.21 -2.56
CA SER A 24 -1.48 1.59 -1.62
C SER A 24 -1.18 0.49 -0.62
N LEU A 25 -2.20 -0.10 0.01
CA LEU A 25 -2.01 -1.23 0.94
C LEU A 25 -1.33 -2.42 0.24
N ARG A 26 -1.73 -2.74 -0.99
CA ARG A 26 -1.11 -3.82 -1.75
C ARG A 26 0.37 -3.54 -2.05
N ILE A 27 0.67 -2.37 -2.64
CA ILE A 27 2.03 -1.98 -3.00
C ILE A 27 2.93 -1.91 -1.76
N PHE A 28 2.46 -1.31 -0.67
CA PHE A 28 3.24 -1.19 0.57
C PHE A 28 3.44 -2.53 1.26
N SER A 29 2.46 -3.44 1.22
CA SER A 29 2.60 -4.81 1.70
C SER A 29 3.69 -5.56 0.91
N GLU A 30 3.66 -5.47 -0.42
CA GLU A 30 4.68 -6.07 -1.29
C GLU A 30 6.07 -5.47 -1.02
N PHE A 31 6.16 -4.15 -0.91
CA PHE A 31 7.42 -3.46 -0.60
C PHE A 31 7.98 -3.88 0.76
N LYS A 32 7.15 -3.91 1.82
CA LYS A 32 7.59 -4.34 3.16
C LYS A 32 8.13 -5.77 3.14
N ALA A 33 7.47 -6.67 2.42
CA ALA A 33 7.95 -8.04 2.26
C ALA A 33 9.32 -8.10 1.57
N GLU A 34 9.52 -7.31 0.51
CA GLU A 34 10.79 -7.22 -0.20
C GLU A 34 11.89 -6.57 0.66
N TYR A 35 11.57 -5.52 1.42
CA TYR A 35 12.50 -4.90 2.37
C TYR A 35 12.94 -5.89 3.45
N VAL A 36 12.01 -6.64 4.04
CA VAL A 36 12.33 -7.69 5.03
C VAL A 36 13.20 -8.78 4.40
N SER A 37 12.91 -9.18 3.17
CA SER A 37 13.75 -10.13 2.41
C SER A 37 15.16 -9.58 2.24
N PHE A 38 15.30 -8.34 1.75
CA PHE A 38 16.58 -7.67 1.57
C PHE A 38 17.39 -7.58 2.86
N ARG A 39 16.74 -7.28 4.00
CA ARG A 39 17.43 -7.24 5.29
C ARG A 39 18.09 -8.58 5.64
N LYS A 40 17.51 -9.70 5.21
CA LYS A 40 18.00 -11.07 5.44
C LYS A 40 19.03 -11.51 4.40
N VAL A 41 18.74 -11.36 3.11
CA VAL A 41 19.55 -11.94 2.02
C VAL A 41 20.42 -10.95 1.27
N LYS A 42 20.31 -9.65 1.58
CA LYS A 42 21.09 -8.54 0.98
C LYS A 42 20.99 -8.45 -0.54
N LYS A 43 19.87 -8.94 -1.09
CA LYS A 43 19.56 -8.93 -2.52
C LYS A 43 18.12 -8.51 -2.73
N LEU A 44 17.89 -7.78 -3.83
CA LEU A 44 16.57 -7.40 -4.31
C LEU A 44 16.26 -8.11 -5.61
N ASP A 45 14.99 -8.44 -5.82
CA ASP A 45 14.51 -8.96 -7.09
C ASP A 45 14.17 -7.81 -8.04
N PHE A 46 14.98 -7.63 -9.09
CA PHE A 46 14.77 -6.60 -10.11
C PHE A 46 13.35 -6.63 -10.72
N ALA A 47 12.82 -7.81 -11.03
CA ALA A 47 11.51 -7.93 -11.68
C ALA A 47 10.38 -7.48 -10.75
N ARG A 48 10.52 -7.71 -9.44
CA ARG A 48 9.57 -7.21 -8.44
C ARG A 48 9.66 -5.70 -8.28
N ILE A 49 10.87 -5.16 -8.19
CA ILE A 49 11.11 -3.72 -8.07
C ILE A 49 10.58 -2.98 -9.32
N ASP A 50 10.84 -3.50 -10.53
CA ASP A 50 10.32 -2.92 -11.78
C ASP A 50 8.80 -2.97 -11.88
N ARG A 51 8.15 -4.06 -11.43
CA ARG A 51 6.69 -4.13 -11.36
C ARG A 51 6.13 -3.10 -10.38
N MET A 52 6.65 -3.05 -9.15
CA MET A 52 6.17 -2.12 -8.12
C MET A 52 6.37 -0.66 -8.54
N GLU A 53 7.45 -0.33 -9.23
CA GLU A 53 7.69 1.01 -9.77
C GLU A 53 6.61 1.42 -10.78
N LYS A 54 6.24 0.53 -11.71
CA LYS A 54 5.13 0.78 -12.65
C LYS A 54 3.79 0.95 -11.95
N GLU A 55 3.51 0.14 -10.93
CA GLU A 55 2.28 0.29 -10.15
C GLU A 55 2.26 1.56 -9.30
N LEU A 56 3.42 2.01 -8.82
CA LEU A 56 3.58 3.31 -8.15
C LEU A 56 3.40 4.47 -9.12
N PHE A 57 3.82 4.32 -10.38
CA PHE A 57 3.53 5.30 -11.42
C PHE A 57 2.01 5.48 -11.59
N ASP A 58 1.27 4.37 -11.74
CA ASP A 58 -0.18 4.42 -11.88
C ASP A 58 -0.85 5.01 -10.62
N LEU A 59 -0.39 4.61 -9.43
CA LEU A 59 -0.90 5.15 -8.16
C LEU A 59 -0.64 6.65 -8.04
N LYS A 60 0.56 7.11 -8.39
CA LYS A 60 0.93 8.53 -8.40
C LYS A 60 0.05 9.34 -9.35
N ASP A 61 -0.18 8.85 -10.56
CA ASP A 61 -1.04 9.56 -11.50
C ASP A 61 -2.50 9.60 -11.02
N ALA A 62 -2.96 8.54 -10.35
CA ALA A 62 -4.26 8.52 -9.69
C ALA A 62 -4.38 9.50 -8.51
N THR A 63 -3.38 9.56 -7.62
CA THR A 63 -3.37 10.53 -6.52
C THR A 63 -3.33 11.95 -7.06
N HIS A 64 -2.52 12.22 -8.10
CA HIS A 64 -2.50 13.50 -8.77
C HIS A 64 -3.88 13.89 -9.31
N ALA A 65 -4.52 12.99 -10.05
CA ALA A 65 -5.82 13.26 -10.66
C ALA A 65 -6.91 13.50 -9.61
N LEU A 66 -7.02 12.62 -8.61
CA LEU A 66 -8.09 12.67 -7.61
C LEU A 66 -7.90 13.77 -6.58
N PHE A 67 -6.66 14.00 -6.11
CA PHE A 67 -6.41 14.95 -5.04
C PHE A 67 -6.12 16.36 -5.54
N ARG A 68 -5.49 16.53 -6.72
CA ARG A 68 -5.18 17.88 -7.23
C ARG A 68 -6.36 18.56 -7.92
N ALA A 69 -7.31 17.81 -8.48
CA ALA A 69 -8.58 18.35 -8.95
C ALA A 69 -9.31 19.14 -7.83
N GLU A 70 -9.02 18.80 -6.59
CA GLU A 70 -9.57 19.41 -5.39
C GLU A 70 -8.81 20.65 -4.89
N THR A 71 -7.56 20.89 -5.32
CA THR A 71 -6.66 21.93 -4.73
C THR A 71 -6.64 23.29 -5.43
N ALA A 72 -7.19 23.44 -6.64
CA ALA A 72 -7.06 24.68 -7.42
C ALA A 72 -7.69 25.94 -6.77
N VAL A 73 -8.31 25.82 -5.59
CA VAL A 73 -9.05 26.89 -4.90
C VAL A 73 -8.68 27.03 -3.40
N LYS A 74 -7.74 26.25 -2.83
CA LYS A 74 -7.61 26.13 -1.36
C LYS A 74 -6.52 27.02 -0.73
N LYS A 75 -6.84 27.56 0.46
CA LYS A 75 -5.93 28.31 1.35
C LYS A 75 -5.16 27.43 2.35
N GLU A 76 -5.55 26.16 2.50
CA GLU A 76 -5.01 25.22 3.48
C GLU A 76 -4.59 23.91 2.82
N ILE A 77 -3.45 23.35 3.26
CA ILE A 77 -2.90 22.07 2.81
C ILE A 77 -3.70 20.94 3.47
N LYS A 78 -4.27 20.03 2.66
CA LYS A 78 -4.98 18.84 3.13
C LYS A 78 -4.05 17.63 3.26
N GLU A 79 -4.47 16.64 4.03
CA GLU A 79 -3.79 15.33 4.14
C GLU A 79 -3.61 14.64 2.78
N THR A 80 -4.56 14.80 1.87
CA THR A 80 -4.48 14.27 0.50
C THR A 80 -3.35 14.91 -0.32
N ASP A 81 -3.03 16.18 -0.05
CA ASP A 81 -1.98 16.91 -0.75
C ASP A 81 -0.60 16.43 -0.29
N LEU A 82 -0.45 16.18 1.01
CA LEU A 82 0.75 15.59 1.58
C LEU A 82 0.94 14.16 1.06
N TYR A 83 -0.13 13.36 1.03
CA TYR A 83 -0.06 11.99 0.55
C TYR A 83 0.37 11.91 -0.92
N ASP A 84 -0.17 12.79 -1.78
CA ASP A 84 0.23 12.90 -3.18
C ASP A 84 1.75 13.17 -3.36
N LEU A 85 2.28 14.08 -2.54
CA LEU A 85 3.72 14.38 -2.52
C LEU A 85 4.53 13.16 -2.06
N ILE A 86 4.10 12.47 -1.01
CA ILE A 86 4.77 11.28 -0.48
C ILE A 86 4.80 10.16 -1.52
N ILE A 87 3.68 9.85 -2.18
CA ILE A 87 3.62 8.84 -3.24
C ILE A 87 4.56 9.20 -4.40
N SER A 88 4.57 10.48 -4.82
CA SER A 88 5.51 10.97 -5.83
C SER A 88 6.96 10.76 -5.41
N SER A 89 7.31 11.05 -4.16
CA SER A 89 8.64 10.81 -3.62
C SER A 89 9.02 9.33 -3.61
N ILE A 90 8.13 8.43 -3.17
CA ILE A 90 8.38 6.97 -3.20
C ILE A 90 8.64 6.51 -4.62
N PHE A 91 7.84 6.95 -5.59
CA PHE A 91 8.01 6.63 -7.00
C PHE A 91 9.41 7.04 -7.51
N HIS A 92 9.84 8.27 -7.25
CA HIS A 92 11.16 8.75 -7.67
C HIS A 92 12.31 7.97 -7.02
N GLU A 93 12.21 7.67 -5.72
CA GLU A 93 13.22 6.89 -5.03
C GLU A 93 13.27 5.44 -5.53
N MET A 94 12.12 4.86 -5.91
CA MET A 94 12.05 3.53 -6.52
C MET A 94 12.69 3.47 -7.90
N LEU A 95 12.60 4.53 -8.71
CA LEU A 95 13.36 4.63 -9.97
C LEU A 95 14.87 4.53 -9.72
N HIS A 96 15.38 5.29 -8.76
CA HIS A 96 16.81 5.26 -8.41
C HIS A 96 17.24 3.92 -7.81
N LEU A 97 16.39 3.30 -6.99
CA LEU A 97 16.65 1.95 -6.49
C LEU A 97 16.78 0.94 -7.64
N LYS A 98 15.88 1.03 -8.63
CA LYS A 98 15.91 0.19 -9.83
C LYS A 98 17.20 0.38 -10.63
N GLU A 99 17.65 1.63 -10.78
CA GLU A 99 18.92 1.95 -11.44
C GLU A 99 20.11 1.30 -10.73
N TYR A 100 20.19 1.38 -9.40
CA TYR A 100 21.25 0.71 -8.64
C TYR A 100 21.23 -0.81 -8.83
N ILE A 101 20.06 -1.46 -8.78
CA ILE A 101 19.98 -2.90 -9.04
C ILE A 101 20.47 -3.21 -10.45
N TYR A 102 20.08 -2.41 -11.44
CA TYR A 102 20.50 -2.61 -12.83
C TYR A 102 22.02 -2.46 -13.01
N ILE A 103 22.62 -1.47 -12.37
CA ILE A 103 24.09 -1.28 -12.38
C ILE A 103 24.79 -2.53 -11.85
N LEU A 104 24.34 -3.06 -10.71
CA LEU A 104 24.98 -4.22 -10.07
C LEU A 104 24.72 -5.53 -10.81
N ASP A 105 23.51 -5.76 -11.31
CA ASP A 105 23.13 -7.04 -11.93
C ASP A 105 23.52 -7.13 -13.40
N LYS A 106 23.64 -6.00 -14.11
CA LYS A 106 23.87 -5.99 -15.57
C LYS A 106 25.18 -5.30 -15.97
N TYR A 107 25.44 -4.12 -15.41
CA TYR A 107 26.61 -3.34 -15.83
C TYR A 107 27.91 -3.84 -15.21
N GLU A 108 27.94 -4.12 -13.90
CA GLU A 108 29.13 -4.64 -13.23
C GLU A 108 29.70 -5.91 -13.93
N PRO A 109 28.92 -6.96 -14.21
CA PRO A 109 29.43 -8.13 -14.94
C PRO A 109 29.94 -7.80 -16.35
N SER A 110 29.33 -6.81 -17.01
CA SER A 110 29.77 -6.36 -18.34
C SER A 110 31.11 -5.64 -18.26
N PHE A 111 31.31 -4.80 -17.23
CA PHE A 111 32.59 -4.13 -16.99
C PHE A 111 33.69 -5.11 -16.63
N ASP A 112 33.40 -6.12 -15.82
CA ASP A 112 34.35 -7.20 -15.48
C ASP A 112 34.82 -7.95 -16.73
N LEU A 113 33.89 -8.26 -17.64
CA LEU A 113 34.23 -8.91 -18.90
C LEU A 113 35.09 -8.02 -19.81
N ILE A 114 34.80 -6.72 -19.84
CA ILE A 114 35.59 -5.76 -20.61
C ILE A 114 37.00 -5.67 -20.03
N GLU A 115 37.14 -5.48 -18.72
CA GLU A 115 38.43 -5.39 -18.03
C GLU A 115 39.28 -6.64 -18.28
N LYS A 116 38.71 -7.85 -18.11
CA LYS A 116 39.39 -9.12 -18.38
C LYS A 116 39.87 -9.26 -19.83
N LYS A 117 39.12 -8.76 -20.82
CA LYS A 117 39.53 -8.80 -22.24
C LYS A 117 40.68 -7.85 -22.55
N LEU A 118 40.96 -6.91 -21.65
CA LEU A 118 41.93 -5.84 -21.83
C LEU A 118 43.20 -6.07 -20.98
N GLU A 119 43.20 -7.03 -20.04
CA GLU A 119 44.35 -7.35 -19.17
C GLU A 119 45.65 -7.65 -19.96
N ASP A 120 45.55 -8.20 -21.17
CA ASP A 120 46.72 -8.54 -22.02
C ASP A 120 47.09 -7.46 -23.06
N LYS A 121 46.52 -6.25 -22.97
CA LYS A 121 46.70 -5.20 -23.98
C LYS A 121 47.07 -3.86 -23.36
N GLU A 122 47.96 -3.12 -24.00
CA GLU A 122 48.09 -1.70 -23.69
C GLU A 122 46.76 -1.00 -23.99
N LEU A 123 46.17 -0.48 -22.92
CA LEU A 123 44.91 0.24 -22.96
C LEU A 123 45.16 1.70 -23.35
N GLU A 124 44.44 2.17 -24.37
CA GLU A 124 44.29 3.60 -24.66
C GLU A 124 43.71 4.31 -23.43
N ASP A 125 44.18 5.53 -23.15
CA ASP A 125 43.84 6.26 -21.92
C ASP A 125 42.33 6.47 -21.75
N PHE A 126 41.59 6.70 -22.84
CA PHE A 126 40.13 6.85 -22.78
C PHE A 126 39.42 5.60 -22.24
N LYS A 127 39.94 4.40 -22.53
CA LYS A 127 39.36 3.13 -22.05
C LYS A 127 39.65 2.93 -20.57
N LYS A 128 40.83 3.36 -20.10
CA LYS A 128 41.18 3.37 -18.67
C LYS A 128 40.27 4.31 -17.88
N ASP A 129 40.06 5.52 -18.41
CA ASP A 129 39.16 6.50 -17.80
C ASP A 129 37.72 5.99 -17.73
N PHE A 130 37.22 5.38 -18.81
CA PHE A 130 35.90 4.76 -18.83
C PHE A 130 35.75 3.67 -17.76
N LEU A 131 36.72 2.76 -17.65
CA LEU A 131 36.70 1.70 -16.64
C LEU A 131 36.76 2.28 -15.22
N ARG A 132 37.59 3.31 -14.97
CA ARG A 132 37.65 4.00 -13.68
C ARG A 132 36.28 4.57 -13.28
N HIS A 133 35.66 5.39 -14.13
CA HIS A 133 34.34 5.96 -13.84
C HIS A 133 33.26 4.86 -13.68
N SER A 134 33.36 3.78 -14.46
CA SER A 134 32.45 2.63 -14.33
C SER A 134 32.57 1.95 -12.96
N ARG A 135 33.80 1.85 -12.43
CA ARG A 135 34.05 1.29 -11.08
C ARG A 135 33.57 2.22 -9.98
N GLU A 136 33.73 3.53 -10.15
CA GLU A 136 33.15 4.53 -9.23
C GLU A 136 31.63 4.39 -9.17
N MET A 137 30.95 4.33 -10.32
CA MET A 137 29.50 4.14 -10.39
C MET A 137 29.03 2.83 -9.74
N VAL A 138 29.75 1.72 -9.96
CA VAL A 138 29.46 0.45 -9.28
C VAL A 138 29.66 0.56 -7.76
N GLY A 139 30.74 1.22 -7.32
CA GLY A 139 31.02 1.48 -5.91
C GLY A 139 29.90 2.29 -5.24
N GLU A 140 29.45 3.35 -5.91
CA GLU A 140 28.30 4.16 -5.47
C GLU A 140 27.03 3.32 -5.37
N ALA A 141 26.72 2.49 -6.37
CA ALA A 141 25.54 1.62 -6.33
C ALA A 141 25.60 0.60 -5.18
N LYS A 142 26.76 -0.01 -4.91
CA LYS A 142 26.95 -0.98 -3.81
C LYS A 142 26.73 -0.35 -2.44
N LEU A 143 27.26 0.86 -2.22
CA LEU A 143 27.10 1.57 -0.95
C LEU A 143 25.73 2.23 -0.82
N GLY A 144 25.19 2.73 -1.93
CA GLY A 144 23.94 3.47 -2.01
C GLY A 144 22.71 2.58 -1.91
N LEU A 145 22.71 1.37 -2.48
CA LEU A 145 21.52 0.51 -2.52
C LEU A 145 20.94 0.18 -1.13
N PRO A 146 21.73 -0.22 -0.11
CA PRO A 146 21.20 -0.45 1.23
C PRO A 146 20.60 0.80 1.88
N LEU A 147 21.22 1.95 1.68
CA LEU A 147 20.74 3.24 2.21
C LEU A 147 19.46 3.67 1.50
N LYS A 148 19.40 3.48 0.18
CA LYS A 148 18.28 3.83 -0.67
C LYS A 148 17.02 3.08 -0.26
N ILE A 149 17.09 1.75 -0.14
CA ILE A 149 15.91 0.97 0.25
C ILE A 149 15.49 1.24 1.70
N GLN A 150 16.44 1.52 2.60
CA GLN A 150 16.08 1.94 3.95
C GLN A 150 15.32 3.28 3.94
N GLY A 151 15.82 4.27 3.19
CA GLY A 151 15.14 5.56 3.05
C GLY A 151 13.74 5.42 2.44
N ILE A 152 13.57 4.59 1.42
CA ILE A 152 12.24 4.30 0.85
C ILE A 152 11.33 3.68 1.91
N ASN A 153 11.84 2.76 2.73
CA ASN A 153 11.05 2.18 3.82
C ASN A 153 10.58 3.23 4.83
N GLU A 154 11.45 4.18 5.19
CA GLU A 154 11.08 5.28 6.09
C GLU A 154 9.93 6.13 5.50
N ILE A 155 10.01 6.47 4.21
CA ILE A 155 8.95 7.22 3.50
C ILE A 155 7.66 6.38 3.39
N VAL A 156 7.75 5.07 3.16
CA VAL A 156 6.60 4.16 3.12
C VAL A 156 5.90 4.09 4.48
N GLU A 157 6.64 4.04 5.60
CA GLU A 157 6.03 4.07 6.93
C GLU A 157 5.28 5.39 7.18
N ASP A 158 5.80 6.52 6.69
CA ASP A 158 5.08 7.79 6.76
C ASP A 158 3.84 7.82 5.85
N ALA A 159 3.94 7.26 4.64
CA ALA A 159 2.80 7.10 3.75
C ALA A 159 1.68 6.29 4.41
N ILE A 160 2.01 5.21 5.13
CA ILE A 160 1.03 4.39 5.85
C ILE A 160 0.30 5.20 6.94
N LYS A 161 1.01 6.09 7.65
CA LYS A 161 0.37 6.97 8.65
C LYS A 161 -0.62 7.94 8.00
N HIS A 162 -0.22 8.60 6.91
CA HIS A 162 -1.10 9.50 6.17
C HIS A 162 -2.27 8.76 5.53
N LEU A 163 -2.05 7.54 5.04
CA LEU A 163 -3.11 6.67 4.54
C LEU A 163 -4.17 6.40 5.62
N GLY A 164 -3.74 6.17 6.86
CA GLY A 164 -4.64 6.05 8.02
C GLY A 164 -5.50 7.31 8.23
N GLN A 165 -4.94 8.52 8.06
CA GLN A 165 -5.71 9.77 8.15
C GLN A 165 -6.70 9.95 7.00
N ILE A 166 -6.33 9.54 5.79
CA ILE A 166 -7.24 9.53 4.63
C ILE A 166 -8.41 8.59 4.88
N ILE A 167 -8.13 7.36 5.34
CA ILE A 167 -9.17 6.38 5.68
C ILE A 167 -10.09 6.95 6.76
N ARG A 168 -9.53 7.56 7.81
CA ARG A 168 -10.32 8.16 8.90
C ARG A 168 -11.22 9.30 8.40
N SER A 169 -10.69 10.17 7.55
CA SER A 169 -11.42 11.31 6.99
C SER A 169 -12.54 10.88 6.05
N ASN A 170 -12.45 9.69 5.47
CA ASN A 170 -13.43 9.11 4.56
C ASN A 170 -14.21 7.94 5.19
N SER A 171 -14.17 7.82 6.52
CA SER A 171 -14.74 6.68 7.28
C SER A 171 -16.25 6.49 7.16
N PHE A 172 -16.96 7.44 6.55
CA PHE A 172 -18.38 7.34 6.22
C PHE A 172 -18.64 6.60 4.90
N ASP A 173 -17.62 6.39 4.06
CA ASP A 173 -17.75 5.67 2.79
C ASP A 173 -17.85 4.16 3.01
N SER A 174 -19.09 3.65 2.99
CA SER A 174 -19.38 2.23 3.16
C SER A 174 -18.75 1.30 2.12
N HIS A 175 -18.39 1.80 0.93
CA HIS A 175 -17.66 1.03 -0.08
C HIS A 175 -16.20 0.89 0.32
N MET A 176 -15.55 1.99 0.69
CA MET A 176 -14.16 1.97 1.18
C MET A 176 -14.00 1.03 2.38
N LEU A 177 -14.91 1.07 3.35
CA LEU A 177 -14.85 0.19 4.53
C LEU A 177 -14.94 -1.29 4.16
N ARG A 178 -15.86 -1.62 3.25
CA ARG A 178 -16.02 -2.99 2.77
C ARG A 178 -14.79 -3.45 2.01
N SER A 179 -14.23 -2.61 1.14
CA SER A 179 -13.01 -2.93 0.39
C SER A 179 -11.81 -3.17 1.30
N ILE A 180 -11.67 -2.36 2.37
CA ILE A 180 -10.63 -2.56 3.39
C ILE A 180 -10.86 -3.87 4.14
N PHE A 181 -12.10 -4.17 4.52
CA PHE A 181 -12.45 -5.43 5.19
C PHE A 181 -12.16 -6.66 4.32
N VAL A 182 -12.55 -6.62 3.04
CA VAL A 182 -12.26 -7.69 2.07
C VAL A 182 -10.75 -7.85 1.87
N SER A 183 -9.99 -6.77 2.06
CA SER A 183 -8.52 -6.75 1.96
C SER A 183 -7.83 -6.90 3.31
N LYS A 184 -8.47 -7.52 4.32
CA LYS A 184 -7.96 -7.58 5.70
C LYS A 184 -6.53 -8.14 5.78
N GLU A 185 -6.17 -9.10 4.94
CA GLU A 185 -4.83 -9.71 4.94
C GLU A 185 -3.75 -8.69 4.55
N LEU A 186 -4.07 -7.74 3.66
CA LEU A 186 -3.16 -6.62 3.32
C LEU A 186 -3.07 -5.61 4.45
N VAL A 187 -4.16 -5.39 5.18
CA VAL A 187 -4.16 -4.52 6.36
C VAL A 187 -3.28 -5.15 7.44
N GLU A 188 -3.46 -6.44 7.72
CA GLU A 188 -2.69 -7.17 8.73
C GLU A 188 -1.20 -7.31 8.38
N SER A 189 -0.84 -7.41 7.09
CA SER A 189 0.56 -7.43 6.69
C SER A 189 1.28 -6.09 6.95
N ILE A 190 0.54 -4.99 7.00
CA ILE A 190 1.08 -3.64 7.22
C ILE A 190 1.03 -3.24 8.70
N PHE A 191 -0.12 -3.45 9.34
CA PHE A 191 -0.40 -3.01 10.71
C PHE A 191 -0.18 -4.12 11.76
N GLY A 192 0.22 -5.31 11.31
CA GLY A 192 0.45 -6.48 12.15
C GLY A 192 -0.83 -7.22 12.52
N GLU A 193 -0.70 -8.18 13.44
CA GLU A 193 -1.82 -8.99 13.93
C GLU A 193 -2.95 -8.11 14.50
N ASN A 194 -4.21 -8.44 14.15
CA ASN A 194 -5.40 -7.64 14.46
C ASN A 194 -5.31 -6.20 13.92
N GLY A 195 -4.58 -6.02 12.80
CA GLY A 195 -4.35 -4.71 12.19
C GLY A 195 -5.62 -4.01 11.77
N LEU A 196 -6.62 -4.75 11.30
CA LEU A 196 -7.91 -4.21 10.91
C LEU A 196 -8.71 -3.69 12.11
N GLU A 197 -8.76 -4.45 13.21
CA GLU A 197 -9.39 -4.03 14.46
C GLU A 197 -8.71 -2.77 15.00
N LYS A 198 -7.38 -2.74 15.03
CA LYS A 198 -6.61 -1.57 15.47
C LYS A 198 -6.91 -0.35 14.59
N LEU A 199 -6.99 -0.53 13.27
CA LEU A 199 -7.35 0.54 12.35
C LEU A 199 -8.75 1.08 12.66
N TYR A 200 -9.75 0.22 12.85
CA TYR A 200 -11.10 0.65 13.25
C TYR A 200 -11.12 1.34 14.61
N ASP A 201 -10.34 0.89 15.59
CA ASP A 201 -10.21 1.55 16.90
C ASP A 201 -9.66 2.98 16.79
N THR A 202 -8.89 3.30 15.74
CA THR A 202 -8.44 4.68 15.48
C THR A 202 -9.45 5.54 14.72
N ILE A 203 -10.37 4.91 13.99
CA ILE A 203 -11.31 5.58 13.10
C ILE A 203 -12.61 5.90 13.85
N TYR A 204 -13.12 4.91 14.59
CA TYR A 204 -14.47 4.90 15.16
C TYR A 204 -14.46 5.08 16.66
N GLU A 205 -15.45 5.80 17.18
CA GLU A 205 -15.61 5.97 18.62
C GLU A 205 -16.02 4.64 19.30
N GLY A 206 -16.89 3.87 18.64
CA GLY A 206 -17.22 2.49 19.01
C GLY A 206 -16.19 1.46 18.52
N GLY A 207 -15.03 1.91 18.06
CA GLY A 207 -13.90 1.12 17.63
C GLY A 207 -14.25 0.05 16.61
N TRP A 208 -13.60 -1.11 16.70
CA TRP A 208 -13.84 -2.20 15.76
C TRP A 208 -15.26 -2.75 15.80
N VAL A 209 -15.98 -2.67 16.93
CA VAL A 209 -17.38 -3.12 17.00
C VAL A 209 -18.23 -2.32 16.02
N GLU A 210 -18.06 -1.00 16.03
CA GLU A 210 -18.69 -0.08 15.07
C GLU A 210 -18.24 -0.38 13.63
N GLY A 211 -16.94 -0.52 13.39
CA GLY A 211 -16.41 -0.82 12.05
C GLY A 211 -16.98 -2.10 11.44
N TYR A 212 -16.95 -3.21 12.17
CA TYR A 212 -17.52 -4.49 11.73
C TYR A 212 -19.03 -4.42 11.50
N PHE A 213 -19.76 -3.69 12.36
CA PHE A 213 -21.19 -3.48 12.19
C PHE A 213 -21.50 -2.69 10.90
N LEU A 214 -20.77 -1.61 10.62
CA LEU A 214 -20.96 -0.81 9.41
C LEU A 214 -20.63 -1.60 8.13
N VAL A 215 -19.61 -2.46 8.17
CA VAL A 215 -19.32 -3.38 7.05
C VAL A 215 -20.46 -4.39 6.86
N ALA A 216 -21.03 -4.91 7.94
CA ALA A 216 -22.18 -5.82 7.85
C ALA A 216 -23.41 -5.13 7.23
N GLU A 217 -23.72 -3.89 7.64
CA GLU A 217 -24.79 -3.09 7.02
C GLU A 217 -24.52 -2.87 5.53
N SER A 218 -23.25 -2.63 5.16
CA SER A 218 -22.81 -2.48 3.78
C SER A 218 -23.14 -3.76 2.98
N PHE A 219 -22.67 -4.93 3.43
CA PHE A 219 -22.95 -6.22 2.76
C PHE A 219 -24.45 -6.49 2.63
N ALA A 220 -25.22 -6.27 3.70
CA ALA A 220 -26.66 -6.48 3.70
C ALA A 220 -27.38 -5.61 2.65
N LYS A 221 -26.99 -4.33 2.50
CA LYS A 221 -27.55 -3.43 1.49
C LYS A 221 -27.24 -3.88 0.06
N SER A 222 -26.14 -4.60 -0.13
CA SER A 222 -25.73 -5.13 -1.44
C SER A 222 -26.17 -6.57 -1.70
N GLY A 223 -26.95 -7.19 -0.80
CA GLY A 223 -27.48 -8.54 -0.98
C GLY A 223 -26.56 -9.68 -0.54
N PHE A 224 -25.39 -9.37 0.03
CA PHE A 224 -24.43 -10.34 0.56
C PHE A 224 -24.81 -10.73 2.00
N TYR A 225 -25.92 -11.47 2.13
CA TYR A 225 -26.55 -11.71 3.43
C TYR A 225 -25.75 -12.66 4.33
N GLU A 226 -25.05 -13.65 3.77
CA GLU A 226 -24.25 -14.60 4.55
C GLU A 226 -23.05 -13.93 5.23
N GLU A 227 -22.36 -13.06 4.49
CA GLU A 227 -21.26 -12.24 4.99
C GLU A 227 -21.74 -11.26 6.05
N ALA A 228 -22.86 -10.59 5.80
CA ALA A 228 -23.48 -9.70 6.79
C ALA A 228 -23.81 -10.44 8.09
N ILE A 229 -24.46 -11.62 8.01
CA ILE A 229 -24.80 -12.45 9.17
C ILE A 229 -23.55 -12.86 9.95
N THR A 230 -22.49 -13.28 9.24
CA THR A 230 -21.23 -13.68 9.87
C THR A 230 -20.63 -12.54 10.68
N LEU A 231 -20.61 -11.33 10.13
CA LEU A 231 -20.08 -10.16 10.83
C LEU A 231 -20.98 -9.71 11.98
N LEU A 232 -22.30 -9.72 11.82
CA LEU A 232 -23.23 -9.42 12.91
C LEU A 232 -23.06 -10.40 14.06
N ARG A 233 -22.85 -11.69 13.78
CA ARG A 233 -22.53 -12.69 14.81
C ARG A 233 -21.21 -12.38 15.50
N LYS A 234 -20.17 -11.96 14.78
CA LYS A 234 -18.90 -11.50 15.38
C LYS A 234 -19.12 -10.29 16.29
N VAL A 235 -19.91 -9.31 15.87
CA VAL A 235 -20.29 -8.13 16.66
C VAL A 235 -21.05 -8.53 17.94
N ILE A 236 -22.01 -9.44 17.83
CA ILE A 236 -22.81 -9.92 18.98
C ILE A 236 -21.97 -10.76 19.94
N ALA A 237 -21.04 -11.54 19.42
CA ALA A 237 -20.13 -12.39 20.20
C ALA A 237 -19.12 -11.58 21.03
N ARG A 238 -19.04 -10.25 20.84
CA ARG A 238 -18.36 -9.31 21.74
C ARG A 238 -19.05 -9.31 23.10
N THR A 239 -18.75 -10.31 23.92
CA THR A 239 -19.22 -10.44 25.31
C THR A 239 -18.25 -9.82 26.32
N ASP A 240 -17.15 -9.25 25.83
CA ASP A 240 -16.03 -8.71 26.56
C ASP A 240 -16.28 -7.28 27.09
N TYR A 241 -16.71 -7.24 28.35
CA TYR A 241 -16.38 -6.31 29.44
C TYR A 241 -15.80 -4.94 29.06
N LEU A 242 -16.67 -4.02 28.67
CA LEU A 242 -16.46 -2.63 29.06
C LEU A 242 -17.12 -2.44 30.45
N ASP A 243 -16.41 -1.81 31.39
CA ASP A 243 -17.03 -1.33 32.62
C ASP A 243 -18.26 -0.49 32.20
N LYS A 244 -19.37 -0.58 32.94
CA LYS A 244 -20.54 0.28 32.71
C LYS A 244 -20.17 1.76 32.76
N GLY A 245 -19.07 2.11 33.44
CA GLY A 245 -18.49 3.46 33.46
C GLY A 245 -17.62 3.84 32.24
N HIS A 246 -17.27 2.88 31.37
CA HIS A 246 -16.44 3.15 30.20
C HIS A 246 -17.25 3.85 29.10
N LYS A 247 -16.69 4.92 28.51
CA LYS A 247 -17.38 5.74 27.48
C LYS A 247 -17.89 4.90 26.31
N GLN A 248 -17.11 3.90 25.88
CA GLN A 248 -17.46 3.03 24.76
C GLN A 248 -18.52 1.96 25.11
N TYR A 249 -18.85 1.73 26.40
CA TYR A 249 -19.80 0.69 26.81
C TYR A 249 -21.18 0.93 26.21
N LYS A 250 -21.66 2.18 26.28
CA LYS A 250 -22.97 2.55 25.75
C LYS A 250 -23.02 2.37 24.22
N LEU A 251 -21.98 2.84 23.51
CA LEU A 251 -21.87 2.70 22.06
C LEU A 251 -21.83 1.23 21.62
N HIS A 252 -21.01 0.40 22.27
CA HIS A 252 -20.94 -1.04 21.96
C HIS A 252 -22.29 -1.72 22.18
N ARG A 253 -22.97 -1.40 23.29
CA ARG A 253 -24.29 -1.96 23.58
C ARG A 253 -25.31 -1.58 22.51
N ASP A 254 -25.34 -0.31 22.10
CA ASP A 254 -26.25 0.19 21.06
C ASP A 254 -25.98 -0.54 19.73
N TYR A 255 -24.72 -0.74 19.34
CA TYR A 255 -24.35 -1.51 18.14
C TYR A 255 -24.71 -3.00 18.24
N ILE A 256 -24.52 -3.63 19.40
CA ILE A 256 -24.89 -5.04 19.62
C ILE A 256 -26.41 -5.23 19.55
N ASP A 257 -27.19 -4.32 20.15
CA ASP A 257 -28.64 -4.40 20.15
C ASP A 257 -29.20 -4.19 18.72
N ARG A 258 -28.61 -3.27 17.94
CA ARG A 258 -28.88 -3.14 16.50
C ARG A 258 -28.49 -4.40 15.73
N ALA A 259 -27.32 -4.97 15.99
CA ALA A 259 -26.84 -6.16 15.31
C ALA A 259 -27.77 -7.36 15.52
N LYS A 260 -28.32 -7.56 16.72
CA LYS A 260 -29.31 -8.63 17.01
C LYS A 260 -30.60 -8.45 16.20
N LYS A 261 -31.07 -7.20 16.10
CA LYS A 261 -32.27 -6.87 15.31
C LYS A 261 -32.05 -7.14 13.83
N ASP A 262 -30.92 -6.68 13.29
CA ASP A 262 -30.60 -6.86 11.87
C ASP A 262 -30.35 -8.33 11.53
N LEU A 263 -29.68 -9.08 12.42
CA LEU A 263 -29.45 -10.52 12.27
C LEU A 263 -30.78 -11.27 12.15
N SER A 264 -31.73 -11.02 13.05
CA SER A 264 -33.05 -11.65 13.03
C SER A 264 -33.81 -11.35 11.73
N GLY A 265 -33.69 -10.12 11.22
CA GLY A 265 -34.31 -9.71 9.94
C GLY A 265 -33.67 -10.36 8.72
N LEU A 266 -32.35 -10.56 8.72
CA LEU A 266 -31.62 -11.21 7.62
C LEU A 266 -31.84 -12.72 7.60
N GLU A 267 -31.85 -13.39 8.76
CA GLU A 267 -32.13 -14.82 8.85
C GLU A 267 -33.54 -15.15 8.36
N ALA A 268 -34.53 -14.30 8.65
CA ALA A 268 -35.88 -14.44 8.11
C ALA A 268 -35.94 -14.33 6.58
N LYS A 269 -35.09 -13.47 5.97
CA LYS A 269 -35.01 -13.30 4.50
C LYS A 269 -34.32 -14.46 3.80
N LEU A 270 -33.34 -15.10 4.43
CA LEU A 270 -32.68 -16.28 3.86
C LEU A 270 -33.56 -17.54 3.96
N ALA A 271 -34.50 -17.57 4.90
CA ALA A 271 -35.44 -18.67 5.08
C ALA A 271 -36.69 -18.58 4.16
N SER A 272 -36.90 -17.45 3.48
CA SER A 272 -38.03 -17.19 2.56
C SER A 272 -37.62 -17.33 1.10
#